data_AF-A0A846JQH0-F1
#
_entry.id   AF-A0A846JQH0-F1
#
_cell.length_a   1.000
_cell.length_b   1.000
_cell.length_c   1.000
_cell.angle_alpha   90.00
_cell.angle_beta   90.00
_cell.angle_gamma   90.00
#
_symmetry.space_group_name_H-M   'P 1'
#
loop_
_entity.id
_entity.type
_entity.pdbx_description
1 polymer ?
#
loop_
_entity_poly.entity_id
_entity_poly.type
_entity_poly.pdbx_seq_one_letter_code
_entity_poly.pdbx_strand_id
1 'polypeptide(L)'
;MIKAKEIKNIKDNILKYKSLINKETIPIQIIKLKNKLKEEQYKLMDVECQLFKIDIHIYKNSKLYKQIFIDKYINGLTGKQMILKYNMPRTTLYKKLSFAKKAFEYEYEI
;
A
#
# COMPACT_ATOMS: atom_id res chain seq x y z
N MET A 1 9.09 -2.24 -8.94
CA MET A 1 8.76 -2.24 -7.50
C MET A 1 7.92 -1.02 -7.14
N ILE A 2 6.95 -1.14 -6.23
CA ILE A 2 6.06 -0.03 -5.82
C ILE A 2 6.63 0.59 -4.54
N LYS A 3 6.68 1.92 -4.45
CA LYS A 3 7.09 2.58 -3.19
C LYS A 3 5.91 2.69 -2.24
N ALA A 4 6.14 2.58 -0.94
CA ALA A 4 5.08 2.65 0.07
C ALA A 4 4.27 3.96 0.00
N LYS A 5 4.92 5.07 -0.42
CA LYS A 5 4.29 6.37 -0.62
C LYS A 5 3.29 6.40 -1.79
N GLU A 6 3.41 5.49 -2.75
CA GLU A 6 2.60 5.46 -3.98
C GLU A 6 1.28 4.70 -3.77
N ILE A 7 1.19 3.85 -2.74
CA ILE A 7 0.02 3.03 -2.41
C ILE A 7 -1.25 3.89 -2.31
N LYS A 8 -1.16 5.06 -1.67
CA LYS A 8 -2.29 5.97 -1.55
C LYS A 8 -2.79 6.42 -2.92
N ASN A 9 -1.89 6.84 -3.80
CA ASN A 9 -2.23 7.30 -5.14
C ASN A 9 -2.85 6.18 -5.98
N ILE A 10 -2.38 4.94 -5.85
CA ILE A 10 -2.96 3.77 -6.53
C ILE A 10 -4.43 3.61 -6.13
N LYS A 11 -4.72 3.64 -4.83
CA LYS A 11 -6.11 3.56 -4.33
C LYS A 11 -6.98 4.71 -4.82
N ASP A 12 -6.47 5.94 -4.74
CA ASP A 12 -7.18 7.13 -5.17
C ASP A 12 -7.47 7.09 -6.69
N ASN A 13 -6.52 6.61 -7.49
CA ASN A 13 -6.68 6.42 -8.93
C ASN A 13 -7.74 5.34 -9.27
N ILE A 14 -7.74 4.21 -8.56
CA ILE A 14 -8.77 3.17 -8.74
C ILE A 14 -10.16 3.74 -8.48
N LEU A 15 -10.34 4.49 -7.39
CA LEU A 15 -11.63 5.14 -7.07
C LEU A 15 -12.01 6.16 -8.15
N LYS A 16 -11.05 7.00 -8.57
CA LYS A 16 -11.23 7.99 -9.64
C LYS A 16 -11.68 7.31 -10.94
N TYR A 17 -10.96 6.31 -11.43
CA TYR A 17 -11.30 5.65 -12.69
C TYR A 17 -12.65 4.92 -12.63
N LYS A 18 -12.98 4.26 -11.51
CA LYS A 18 -14.32 3.69 -11.32
C LYS A 18 -15.41 4.75 -11.42
N SER A 19 -15.22 5.91 -10.78
CA SER A 19 -16.17 7.01 -10.83
C SER A 19 -16.34 7.61 -12.23
N LEU A 20 -15.25 7.72 -13.00
CA LEU A 20 -15.27 8.21 -14.38
C LEU A 20 -15.96 7.23 -15.33
N ILE A 21 -15.68 5.92 -15.22
CA ILE A 21 -16.34 4.88 -16.03
C ILE A 21 -17.86 4.92 -15.87
N ASN A 22 -18.35 5.15 -14.65
CA ASN A 22 -19.79 5.20 -14.38
C ASN A 22 -20.49 6.44 -14.97
N LYS A 23 -19.75 7.50 -15.29
CA LYS A 23 -20.26 8.76 -15.84
C LYS A 23 -20.03 8.91 -17.34
N GLU A 24 -19.11 8.13 -17.89
CA GLU A 24 -18.72 8.20 -19.30
C GLU A 24 -19.75 7.50 -20.18
N THR A 25 -20.10 8.14 -21.30
CA THR A 25 -21.07 7.62 -22.26
C THR A 25 -20.41 7.19 -23.56
N ILE A 26 -19.21 7.69 -23.86
CA ILE A 26 -18.50 7.42 -25.10
C ILE A 26 -17.79 6.06 -25.02
N PRO A 27 -18.15 5.05 -25.84
CA PRO A 27 -17.62 3.68 -25.71
C PRO A 27 -16.09 3.59 -25.75
N ILE A 28 -15.45 4.33 -26.66
CA ILE A 28 -13.98 4.29 -26.80
C ILE A 28 -13.26 4.88 -25.58
N GLN A 29 -13.89 5.85 -24.90
CA GLN A 29 -13.34 6.45 -23.69
C GLN A 29 -13.50 5.52 -22.50
N ILE A 30 -14.64 4.81 -22.41
CA ILE A 30 -14.86 3.75 -21.41
C ILE A 30 -13.77 2.68 -21.51
N ILE A 31 -13.44 2.21 -22.71
CA ILE A 31 -12.39 1.20 -22.92
C ILE A 31 -11.04 1.72 -22.42
N LYS A 32 -10.67 2.95 -22.78
CA LYS A 32 -9.42 3.59 -22.31
C LYS A 32 -9.37 3.68 -20.78
N LEU A 33 -10.46 4.08 -20.14
CA LEU A 33 -10.56 4.16 -18.68
C LEU A 33 -10.48 2.78 -18.01
N LYS A 34 -11.12 1.76 -18.59
CA LYS A 34 -11.02 0.36 -18.10
C LYS A 34 -9.59 -0.16 -18.16
N ASN A 35 -8.84 0.14 -19.22
CA ASN A 35 -7.43 -0.24 -19.32
C ASN A 35 -6.60 0.42 -18.21
N LYS A 36 -6.76 1.73 -17.98
CA LYS A 36 -6.09 2.44 -16.87
C LYS A 36 -6.48 1.89 -15.50
N LEU A 37 -7.75 1.55 -15.30
CA LEU A 37 -8.21 0.90 -14.08
C LEU A 37 -7.51 -0.45 -13.86
N LYS A 38 -7.38 -1.25 -14.93
CA LYS A 38 -6.71 -2.54 -14.89
C LYS A 38 -5.22 -2.41 -14.56
N GLU A 39 -4.54 -1.41 -15.11
CA GLU A 39 -3.15 -1.09 -14.75
C GLU A 39 -2.98 -0.76 -13.26
N GLU A 40 -3.85 0.06 -12.69
CA GLU A 40 -3.79 0.38 -11.25
C GLU A 40 -4.15 -0.84 -10.38
N GLN A 41 -5.06 -1.71 -10.83
CA GLN A 41 -5.35 -2.98 -10.16
C GLN A 41 -4.14 -3.92 -10.15
N TYR A 42 -3.38 -3.98 -11.25
CA TYR A 42 -2.13 -4.73 -11.27
C TYR A 42 -1.09 -4.17 -10.30
N LYS A 43 -0.94 -2.84 -10.23
CA LYS A 43 -0.08 -2.21 -9.20
C LYS A 43 -0.52 -2.55 -7.78
N LEU A 44 -1.82 -2.65 -7.53
CA LEU A 44 -2.35 -3.07 -6.23
C LEU A 44 -2.00 -4.53 -5.91
N MET A 45 -2.09 -5.43 -6.90
CA MET A 45 -1.63 -6.82 -6.76
C MET A 45 -0.13 -6.89 -6.46
N ASP A 46 0.69 -6.04 -7.09
CA ASP A 46 2.12 -5.94 -6.78
C ASP A 46 2.37 -5.48 -5.34
N VAL A 47 1.53 -4.59 -4.80
CA VAL A 47 1.58 -4.18 -3.40
C VAL A 47 1.28 -5.38 -2.49
N GLU A 48 0.26 -6.18 -2.80
CA GLU A 48 -0.06 -7.39 -2.03
C GLU A 48 1.10 -8.39 -2.05
N CYS A 49 1.71 -8.62 -3.21
CA CYS A 49 2.92 -9.43 -3.35
C CYS A 49 4.08 -8.89 -2.51
N GLN A 50 4.34 -7.57 -2.54
CA GLN A 50 5.42 -6.95 -1.76
C GLN A 50 5.17 -6.99 -0.25
N LEU A 51 3.91 -7.02 0.20
CA LEU A 51 3.61 -7.21 1.63
C LEU A 51 4.11 -8.56 2.17
N PHE A 52 4.16 -9.61 1.34
CA PHE A 52 4.75 -10.90 1.74
C PHE A 52 6.26 -10.80 2.00
N LYS A 53 6.96 -9.84 1.37
CA LYS A 53 8.39 -9.62 1.66
C LYS A 53 8.64 -9.20 3.09
N ILE A 54 7.68 -8.51 3.73
CA ILE A 54 7.76 -8.16 5.16
C ILE A 54 7.75 -9.42 6.01
N ASP A 55 6.93 -10.41 5.65
CA ASP A 55 6.85 -11.67 6.37
C ASP A 55 8.15 -12.47 6.26
N ILE A 56 8.80 -12.43 5.10
CA ILE A 56 10.06 -13.15 4.83
C ILE A 56 11.26 -12.46 5.49
N HIS A 57 11.41 -11.14 5.33
CA HIS A 57 12.58 -10.41 5.81
C HIS A 57 12.56 -10.17 7.33
N ILE A 58 11.39 -10.24 7.97
CA ILE A 58 11.24 -9.98 9.41
C ILE A 58 10.85 -11.26 10.14
N TYR A 59 11.82 -12.11 10.45
CA TYR A 59 11.59 -13.40 11.13
C TYR A 59 10.83 -13.29 12.47
N LYS A 60 11.09 -12.26 13.28
CA LYS A 60 10.45 -12.08 14.59
C LYS A 60 9.39 -10.98 14.54
N ASN A 61 8.15 -11.34 14.92
CA ASN A 61 7.01 -10.41 14.96
C ASN A 61 6.63 -9.80 13.60
N SER A 62 6.93 -10.45 12.45
CA SER A 62 6.53 -10.00 11.09
C SER A 62 5.11 -9.46 11.04
N LYS A 63 4.16 -10.19 11.62
CA LYS A 63 2.74 -9.83 11.68
C LYS A 63 2.51 -8.42 12.24
N LEU A 64 3.22 -8.03 13.31
CA LEU A 64 3.11 -6.69 13.89
C LEU A 64 3.68 -5.62 12.94
N TYR A 65 4.82 -5.89 12.32
CA TYR A 65 5.46 -4.96 11.39
C TYR A 65 4.60 -4.76 10.13
N LYS A 66 4.05 -5.84 9.59
CA LYS A 66 3.10 -5.84 8.48
C LYS A 66 1.84 -5.05 8.85
N GLN A 67 1.26 -5.28 10.03
CA GLN A 67 0.09 -4.53 10.47
C GLN A 67 0.38 -3.02 10.61
N ILE A 68 1.52 -2.66 11.20
CA ILE A 68 1.97 -1.26 11.33
C ILE A 68 2.11 -0.61 9.94
N PHE A 69 2.65 -1.34 8.97
CA PHE A 69 2.78 -0.87 7.58
C PHE A 69 1.40 -0.67 6.92
N ILE A 70 0.52 -1.67 6.99
CA ILE A 70 -0.84 -1.62 6.43
C ILE A 70 -1.60 -0.42 7.02
N ASP A 71 -1.57 -0.28 8.34
CA ASP A 71 -2.26 0.81 9.01
C ASP A 71 -1.73 2.19 8.59
N LYS A 72 -0.42 2.30 8.34
CA LYS A 72 0.17 3.57 7.90
C LYS A 72 -0.12 3.89 6.43
N TYR A 73 0.13 2.95 5.54
CA TYR A 73 0.22 3.22 4.09
C TYR A 73 -1.03 2.80 3.31
N ILE A 74 -1.79 1.83 3.82
CA ILE A 74 -3.04 1.37 3.18
C ILE A 74 -4.25 2.04 3.84
N ASN A 75 -4.32 2.03 5.16
CA ASN A 75 -5.43 2.61 5.92
C ASN A 75 -5.25 4.11 6.19
N GLY A 76 -4.04 4.64 6.02
CA GLY A 76 -3.77 6.07 6.13
C GLY A 76 -3.80 6.63 7.55
N LEU A 77 -3.60 5.80 8.58
CA LEU A 77 -3.60 6.27 9.97
C LEU A 77 -2.51 7.32 10.21
N THR A 78 -2.86 8.32 11.02
CA THR A 78 -1.92 9.33 11.51
C THR A 78 -0.99 8.73 12.57
N GLY A 79 0.17 9.37 12.78
CA GLY A 79 1.10 8.92 13.84
C GLY A 79 0.45 8.87 15.22
N LYS A 80 -0.44 9.83 15.55
CA LYS A 80 -1.17 9.86 16.82
C LYS A 80 -2.13 8.67 16.96
N GLN A 81 -2.91 8.37 15.92
CA GLN A 81 -3.81 7.21 15.92
C GLN A 81 -3.05 5.89 16.07
N MET A 82 -1.89 5.77 15.42
CA MET A 82 -1.07 4.57 15.54
C MET A 82 -0.46 4.43 16.95
N ILE A 83 0.04 5.50 17.55
CA ILE A 83 0.57 5.47 18.93
C ILE A 83 -0.50 4.98 19.90
N LEU A 84 -1.73 5.50 19.78
CA LEU A 84 -2.86 5.06 20.60
C LEU A 84 -3.22 3.58 20.33
N LYS A 85 -3.32 3.18 19.05
CA LYS A 85 -3.69 1.82 18.66
C LYS A 85 -2.72 0.75 19.16
N TYR A 86 -1.42 1.04 19.09
CA TYR A 86 -0.37 0.07 19.47
C TYR A 86 0.14 0.23 20.90
N ASN A 87 -0.33 1.25 21.62
CA ASN A 87 0.13 1.62 22.96
C ASN A 87 1.67 1.56 23.09
N MET A 88 2.37 2.23 22.16
CA MET A 88 3.82 2.10 22.00
C MET A 88 4.49 3.47 21.91
N PRO A 89 5.72 3.64 22.46
CA PRO A 89 6.49 4.86 22.27
C PRO A 89 6.66 5.21 20.80
N ARG A 90 6.56 6.51 20.51
CA ARG A 90 6.67 7.07 19.15
C ARG A 90 7.91 6.55 18.43
N THR A 91 9.07 6.62 19.08
CA THR A 91 10.36 6.19 18.52
C THR A 91 10.36 4.71 18.13
N THR A 92 9.86 3.83 19.00
CA THR A 92 9.74 2.39 18.73
C THR A 92 8.80 2.12 17.57
N LEU A 93 7.65 2.79 17.51
CA LEU A 93 6.69 2.65 16.42
C LEU A 93 7.32 3.05 15.07
N TYR A 94 7.97 4.22 15.00
CA TYR A 94 8.61 4.69 13.76
C TYR A 94 9.79 3.81 13.35
N LYS A 95 10.55 3.27 14.30
CA LYS A 95 11.62 2.30 14.01
C LYS A 95 11.04 1.03 13.37
N LYS A 96 9.97 0.48 13.94
CA LYS A 96 9.26 -0.70 13.36
C LYS A 96 8.70 -0.40 11.97
N LEU A 97 8.04 0.74 11.80
CA LEU A 97 7.52 1.18 10.51
C LEU A 97 8.64 1.33 9.47
N SER A 98 9.78 1.89 9.85
CA SER A 98 10.93 2.05 8.95
C SER A 98 11.48 0.70 8.49
N PHE A 99 11.58 -0.30 9.37
CA PHE A 99 12.01 -1.64 8.99
C PHE A 99 11.00 -2.33 8.08
N ALA A 100 9.70 -2.24 8.42
CA ALA A 100 8.64 -2.79 7.59
C ALA A 100 8.65 -2.17 6.18
N LYS A 101 8.86 -0.84 6.10
CA LYS A 101 9.00 -0.13 4.83
C LYS A 101 10.22 -0.63 4.03
N LYS A 102 11.38 -0.76 4.67
CA LYS A 102 12.59 -1.27 4.00
C LYS A 102 12.37 -2.68 3.45
N ALA A 103 11.75 -3.57 4.23
CA ALA A 103 11.44 -4.92 3.80
C ALA A 103 10.45 -4.96 2.61
N PHE A 104 9.43 -4.10 2.63
CA PHE A 104 8.48 -3.95 1.53
C PHE A 104 9.15 -3.48 0.24
N GLU A 105 9.99 -2.45 0.34
CA GLU A 105 10.74 -1.84 -0.76
C GLU A 105 12.08 -2.57 -1.04
N TYR A 106 12.26 -3.79 -0.54
CA TYR A 106 13.48 -4.56 -0.78
C TYR A 106 13.42 -5.25 -2.15
N GLU A 107 14.46 -5.11 -2.97
CA GLU A 107 14.65 -5.90 -4.19
C GLU A 107 15.54 -7.09 -3.86
N TYR A 108 15.08 -8.31 -4.19
CA TYR A 108 15.98 -9.45 -4.23
C TYR A 108 16.88 -9.25 -5.45
N GLU A 109 18.17 -9.02 -5.23
CA GLU A 109 19.17 -9.34 -6.25
C GLU A 109 19.17 -10.88 -6.35
N ILE A 110 18.65 -11.40 -7.45
CA ILE A 110 18.78 -12.82 -7.85
C ILE A 110 19.75 -12.84 -9.03
#